data_AF-A0A512N5Q0-F1
#
_entry.id   AF-A0A512N5Q0-F1
#
_cell.length_a   1.000
_cell.length_b   1.000
_cell.length_c   1.000
_cell.angle_alpha   90.00
_cell.angle_beta   90.00
_cell.angle_gamma   90.00
#
_symmetry.space_group_name_H-M   'P 1'
#
loop_
_entity.id
_entity.type
_entity.pdbx_description
1 polymer ?
#
loop_
_entity_poly.entity_id
_entity_poly.type
_entity_poly.pdbx_seq_one_letter_code
_entity_poly.pdbx_strand_id
1 'polypeptide(L)'
;MRDRLADAMVSEAAFEGWSRAALQAVSRQLELPAGEGDRLFPDGAIGVLTYASERADQRTVEDMEKEGVANLKIRDRIKSAVRIRLERHAGNREGARRALALLSLPFNAPLAMRLLYRTVDAMWYAAGDTSTDFNFYTKRATLAGVYSSTLLYWLNDRSPGSEATWGFLDRRIDDVMKIEKLKSQVKSWTGGSVRTASRR
;
A
#
# COMPACT_ATOMS: atom_id res chain seq x y z
N MET A 1 -17.08 2.78 17.19
CA MET A 1 -16.09 2.95 18.28
C MET A 1 -14.69 2.56 17.83
N ARG A 2 -14.48 1.35 17.28
CA ARG A 2 -13.17 0.90 16.75
C ARG A 2 -12.51 1.92 15.80
N ASP A 3 -13.28 2.53 14.90
CA ASP A 3 -12.80 3.59 14.01
C ASP A 3 -12.19 4.78 14.75
N ARG A 4 -12.90 5.31 15.75
CA ARG A 4 -12.46 6.47 16.53
C ARG A 4 -11.18 6.15 17.31
N LEU A 5 -11.12 4.97 17.92
CA LEU A 5 -9.95 4.50 18.64
C LEU A 5 -8.75 4.30 17.70
N ALA A 6 -8.96 3.74 16.51
CA ALA A 6 -7.91 3.54 15.52
C ALA A 6 -7.40 4.85 14.92
N ASP A 7 -8.28 5.81 14.59
CA ASP A 7 -7.88 7.13 14.08
C ASP A 7 -7.06 7.89 15.14
N ALA A 8 -7.49 7.86 16.41
CA ALA A 8 -6.74 8.48 17.50
C ALA A 8 -5.40 7.75 17.77
N MET A 9 -5.37 6.42 17.69
CA MET A 9 -4.13 5.64 17.80
C MET A 9 -3.15 5.96 16.67
N VAL A 10 -3.62 6.16 15.44
CA VAL A 10 -2.76 6.59 14.33
C VAL A 10 -2.05 7.88 14.73
N SER A 11 -2.78 8.91 15.17
CA SER A 11 -2.18 10.18 15.59
C SER A 11 -1.22 10.05 16.77
N GLU A 12 -1.58 9.27 17.80
CA GLU A 12 -0.74 9.03 18.97
C GLU A 12 0.54 8.24 18.63
N ALA A 13 0.48 7.36 17.63
CA ALA A 13 1.60 6.51 17.27
C ALA A 13 2.85 7.30 16.83
N ALA A 14 2.72 8.57 16.42
CA ALA A 14 3.86 9.44 16.16
C ALA A 14 4.73 9.69 17.41
N PHE A 15 4.12 9.68 18.60
CA PHE A 15 4.76 10.06 19.86
C PHE A 15 5.15 8.83 20.68
N GLU A 16 4.18 7.96 20.96
CA GLU A 16 4.34 6.77 21.81
C GLU A 16 4.58 5.48 21.01
N GLY A 17 4.45 5.54 19.68
CA GLY A 17 4.54 4.37 18.82
C GLY A 17 3.33 3.45 18.91
N TRP A 18 3.41 2.33 18.19
CA TRP A 18 2.37 1.32 18.18
C TRP A 18 2.53 0.38 19.37
N SER A 19 2.11 0.83 20.55
CA SER A 19 2.33 0.13 21.83
C SER A 19 1.04 -0.04 22.64
N ARG A 20 1.05 -0.97 23.62
CA ARG A 20 -0.08 -1.12 24.55
C ARG A 20 -0.28 0.12 25.42
N ALA A 21 0.80 0.81 25.78
CA ALA A 21 0.74 2.06 26.52
C ALA A 21 -0.01 3.15 25.74
N ALA A 22 0.30 3.29 24.44
CA ALA A 22 -0.41 4.20 23.55
C ALA A 22 -1.91 3.83 23.43
N LEU A 23 -2.25 2.55 23.27
CA LEU A 23 -3.66 2.10 23.24
C LEU A 23 -4.41 2.47 24.52
N GLN A 24 -3.79 2.30 25.69
CA GLN A 24 -4.37 2.67 26.97
C GLN A 24 -4.50 4.19 27.12
N ALA A 25 -3.49 4.96 26.68
CA ALA A 25 -3.51 6.41 26.70
C ALA A 25 -4.65 6.96 25.84
N VAL A 26 -4.78 6.50 24.60
CA VAL A 26 -5.86 6.89 23.70
C VAL A 26 -7.22 6.45 24.23
N SER A 27 -7.32 5.27 24.82
CA SER A 27 -8.58 4.80 25.43
C SER A 27 -9.04 5.74 26.55
N ARG A 28 -8.11 6.26 27.38
CA ARG A 28 -8.42 7.27 28.40
C ARG A 28 -8.78 8.62 27.80
N GLN A 29 -8.05 9.08 26.77
CA GLN A 29 -8.35 10.33 26.06
C GLN A 29 -9.76 10.31 25.43
N LEU A 30 -10.21 9.15 24.96
CA LEU A 30 -11.55 8.94 24.40
C LEU A 30 -12.61 8.60 25.46
N GLU A 31 -12.28 8.71 26.75
CA GLU A 31 -13.17 8.43 27.89
C GLU A 31 -13.82 7.04 27.84
N LEU A 32 -13.09 6.05 27.32
CA LEU A 32 -13.58 4.67 27.26
C LEU A 32 -13.51 4.01 28.64
N PRO A 33 -14.47 3.11 28.98
CA PRO A 33 -14.38 2.29 30.18
C PRO A 33 -13.07 1.52 30.28
N ALA A 34 -12.62 1.25 31.50
CA ALA A 34 -11.40 0.48 31.72
C ALA A 34 -11.47 -0.89 31.02
N GLY A 35 -10.42 -1.25 30.29
CA GLY A 35 -10.35 -2.50 29.51
C GLY A 35 -11.11 -2.49 28.18
N GLU A 36 -11.89 -1.46 27.88
CA GLU A 36 -12.65 -1.38 26.62
C GLU A 36 -11.73 -1.35 25.39
N GLY A 37 -10.58 -0.69 25.47
CA GLY A 37 -9.58 -0.68 24.38
C GLY A 37 -9.04 -2.08 24.06
N ASP A 38 -8.67 -2.84 25.09
CA ASP A 38 -8.21 -4.24 24.96
C ASP A 38 -9.37 -5.14 24.49
N ARG A 39 -10.62 -4.86 24.89
CA ARG A 39 -11.81 -5.58 24.39
C ARG A 39 -12.08 -5.33 22.91
N LEU A 40 -11.90 -4.09 22.45
CA LEU A 40 -12.08 -3.70 21.04
C LEU A 40 -10.93 -4.21 20.16
N PHE A 41 -9.73 -4.34 20.72
CA PHE A 41 -8.53 -4.84 20.05
C PHE A 41 -7.78 -5.84 20.95
N PRO A 42 -8.21 -7.12 20.98
CA PRO A 42 -7.58 -8.16 21.80
C PRO A 42 -6.09 -8.37 21.49
N ASP A 43 -5.70 -8.16 20.23
CA ASP A 43 -4.30 -8.22 19.76
C ASP A 43 -3.51 -6.94 20.08
N GLY A 44 -4.08 -6.04 20.88
CA GLY A 44 -3.48 -4.78 21.28
C GLY A 44 -3.12 -3.88 20.09
N ALA A 45 -1.95 -3.23 20.18
CA ALA A 45 -1.51 -2.25 19.18
C ALA A 45 -1.32 -2.85 17.78
N ILE A 46 -0.94 -4.13 17.65
CA ILE A 46 -0.86 -4.82 16.36
C ILE A 46 -2.24 -4.98 15.73
N GLY A 47 -3.25 -5.29 16.53
CA GLY A 47 -4.65 -5.33 16.07
C GLY A 47 -5.12 -3.96 15.58
N VAL A 48 -4.79 -2.89 16.32
CA VAL A 48 -5.14 -1.52 15.91
C VAL A 48 -4.43 -1.12 14.63
N LEU A 49 -3.13 -1.40 14.50
CA LEU A 49 -2.32 -1.15 13.30
C LEU A 49 -2.90 -1.87 12.07
N THR A 50 -3.24 -3.15 12.24
CA THR A 50 -3.85 -3.97 11.18
C THR A 50 -5.16 -3.33 10.72
N TYR A 51 -6.04 -3.00 11.66
CA TYR A 51 -7.32 -2.36 11.37
C TYR A 51 -7.17 -0.98 10.71
N ALA A 52 -6.23 -0.16 11.20
CA ALA A 52 -5.92 1.15 10.63
C ALA A 52 -5.39 1.03 9.20
N SER A 53 -4.54 0.03 8.91
CA SER A 53 -4.05 -0.25 7.56
C SER A 53 -5.19 -0.62 6.62
N GLU A 54 -6.04 -1.56 7.02
CA GLU A 54 -7.18 -2.03 6.21
C GLU A 54 -8.17 -0.91 5.92
N ARG A 55 -8.46 -0.07 6.92
CA ARG A 55 -9.34 1.08 6.75
C ARG A 55 -8.72 2.14 5.85
N ALA A 56 -7.40 2.32 5.92
CA ALA A 56 -6.72 3.24 5.04
C ALA A 56 -6.68 2.71 3.58
N ASP A 57 -6.69 1.39 3.37
CA ASP A 57 -6.86 0.80 2.04
C ASP A 57 -8.29 1.03 1.50
N GLN A 58 -9.33 0.80 2.31
CA GLN A 58 -10.73 1.10 1.95
C GLN A 58 -10.92 2.57 1.55
N ARG A 59 -10.40 3.46 2.39
CA ARG A 59 -10.38 4.91 2.15
C ARG A 59 -9.64 5.30 0.86
N THR A 60 -8.61 4.56 0.48
CA THR A 60 -7.91 4.77 -0.81
C THR A 60 -8.78 4.33 -1.98
N VAL A 61 -9.48 3.19 -1.87
CA VAL A 61 -10.45 2.75 -2.88
C VAL A 61 -11.54 3.81 -3.08
N GLU A 62 -12.15 4.29 -2.00
CA GLU A 62 -13.19 5.31 -2.06
C GLU A 62 -12.73 6.60 -2.75
N ASP A 63 -11.51 7.07 -2.47
CA ASP A 63 -10.96 8.27 -3.13
C ASP A 63 -10.69 8.02 -4.62
N MET A 64 -10.13 6.86 -4.95
CA MET A 64 -9.87 6.48 -6.34
C MET A 64 -11.17 6.40 -7.16
N GLU A 65 -12.25 5.90 -6.56
CA GLU A 65 -13.58 5.88 -7.18
C GLU A 65 -14.13 7.30 -7.39
N LYS A 66 -14.06 8.16 -6.36
CA LYS A 66 -14.51 9.56 -6.44
C LYS A 66 -13.74 10.36 -7.49
N GLU A 67 -12.43 10.12 -7.61
CA GLU A 67 -11.57 10.77 -8.60
C GLU A 67 -11.65 10.14 -10.00
N GLY A 68 -12.42 9.05 -10.17
CA GLY A 68 -12.58 8.38 -11.46
C GLY A 68 -11.28 7.75 -11.97
N VAL A 69 -10.41 7.28 -11.07
CA VAL A 69 -9.07 6.77 -11.41
C VAL A 69 -9.14 5.62 -12.42
N ALA A 70 -10.17 4.78 -12.36
CA ALA A 70 -10.39 3.68 -13.31
C ALA A 70 -10.53 4.15 -14.78
N ASN A 71 -10.80 5.43 -15.05
CA ASN A 71 -10.92 5.98 -16.40
C ASN A 71 -9.57 6.45 -16.99
N LEU A 72 -8.53 6.54 -16.16
CA LEU A 72 -7.21 7.00 -16.61
C LEU A 72 -6.46 5.93 -17.41
N LYS A 73 -5.34 6.30 -18.02
CA LYS A 73 -4.41 5.30 -18.58
C LYS A 73 -3.73 4.55 -17.44
N ILE A 74 -3.37 3.28 -17.66
CA ILE A 74 -2.81 2.38 -16.64
C ILE A 74 -1.68 3.00 -15.80
N ARG A 75 -0.78 3.76 -16.45
CA ARG A 75 0.32 4.48 -15.80
C ARG A 75 -0.19 5.47 -14.76
N ASP A 76 -1.16 6.28 -15.17
CA ASP A 76 -1.76 7.31 -14.34
C ASP A 76 -2.62 6.69 -13.24
N ARG A 77 -3.27 5.54 -13.49
CA ARG A 77 -3.98 4.79 -12.45
C ARG A 77 -3.06 4.41 -11.29
N ILE A 78 -1.92 3.79 -11.62
CA ILE A 78 -0.93 3.36 -10.63
C ILE A 78 -0.35 4.57 -9.88
N LYS A 79 -0.02 5.64 -10.61
CA LYS A 79 0.51 6.87 -10.01
C LYS A 79 -0.49 7.48 -9.01
N SER A 80 -1.75 7.65 -9.41
CA SER A 80 -2.80 8.17 -8.54
C SER A 80 -3.04 7.27 -7.34
N ALA A 81 -3.11 5.94 -7.53
CA ALA A 81 -3.32 4.99 -6.44
C ALA A 81 -2.25 5.10 -5.34
N VAL A 82 -0.97 5.09 -5.74
CA VAL A 82 0.15 5.23 -4.80
C VAL A 82 0.14 6.61 -4.14
N ARG A 83 -0.11 7.67 -4.90
CA ARG A 83 -0.15 9.04 -4.39
C ARG A 83 -1.25 9.23 -3.33
N ILE A 84 -2.49 8.88 -3.66
CA ILE A 84 -3.65 8.93 -2.75
C ILE A 84 -3.35 8.17 -1.45
N ARG A 85 -2.79 6.97 -1.55
CA ARG A 85 -2.45 6.15 -0.38
C ARG A 85 -1.44 6.82 0.55
N LEU A 86 -0.42 7.46 -0.01
CA LEU A 86 0.64 8.13 0.75
C LEU A 86 0.19 9.48 1.31
N GLU A 87 -0.52 10.30 0.53
CA GLU A 87 -0.98 11.62 0.96
C GLU A 87 -1.94 11.55 2.15
N ARG A 88 -2.71 10.46 2.30
CA ARG A 88 -3.51 10.20 3.51
C ARG A 88 -2.69 10.12 4.80
N HIS A 89 -1.40 9.80 4.71
CA HIS A 89 -0.48 9.78 5.85
C HIS A 89 0.35 11.07 5.98
N ALA A 90 0.16 12.07 5.12
CA ALA A 90 1.05 13.24 5.06
C ALA A 90 1.12 14.01 6.38
N GLY A 91 0.01 14.10 7.13
CA GLY A 91 -0.04 14.70 8.46
C GLY A 91 0.58 13.83 9.57
N ASN A 92 0.99 12.59 9.27
CA ASN A 92 1.49 11.65 10.26
C ASN A 92 2.55 10.67 9.68
N ARG A 93 3.59 11.23 9.08
CA ARG A 93 4.71 10.42 8.54
C ARG A 93 5.44 9.64 9.63
N GLU A 94 5.53 10.18 10.84
CA GLU A 94 6.23 9.52 11.94
C GLU A 94 5.47 8.28 12.44
N GLY A 95 4.14 8.34 12.55
CA GLY A 95 3.32 7.16 12.87
C GLY A 95 3.48 6.06 11.81
N ALA A 96 3.56 6.44 10.53
CA ALA A 96 3.83 5.50 9.43
C ALA A 96 5.26 4.92 9.50
N ARG A 97 6.27 5.74 9.84
CA ARG A 97 7.65 5.27 10.05
C ARG A 97 7.73 4.25 11.18
N ARG A 98 7.07 4.51 12.30
CA ARG A 98 7.02 3.60 13.45
C ARG A 98 6.23 2.33 13.16
N ALA A 99 5.16 2.42 12.37
CA ALA A 99 4.45 1.25 11.84
C ALA A 99 5.39 0.35 11.04
N LEU A 100 6.16 0.94 10.10
CA LEU A 100 7.15 0.23 9.30
C LEU A 100 8.24 -0.42 10.15
N ALA A 101 8.77 0.30 11.14
CA ALA A 101 9.75 -0.25 12.07
C ALA A 101 9.22 -1.49 12.79
N LEU A 102 7.99 -1.43 13.31
CA LEU A 102 7.34 -2.57 13.96
C LEU A 102 7.12 -3.74 12.98
N LEU A 103 6.62 -3.45 11.78
CA LEU A 103 6.35 -4.47 10.75
C LEU A 103 7.61 -5.10 10.15
N SER A 104 8.75 -4.41 10.21
CA SER A 104 10.05 -4.91 9.71
C SER A 104 10.67 -5.99 10.60
N LEU A 105 10.17 -6.16 11.82
CA LEU A 105 10.66 -7.19 12.73
C LEU A 105 10.36 -8.59 12.16
N PRO A 106 11.29 -9.56 12.21
CA PRO A 106 11.12 -10.85 11.54
C PRO A 106 9.84 -11.60 11.91
N PHE A 107 9.42 -11.52 13.18
CA PHE A 107 8.20 -12.17 13.66
C PHE A 107 6.91 -11.52 13.11
N ASN A 108 6.98 -10.26 12.68
CA ASN A 108 5.88 -9.55 12.04
C ASN A 108 5.89 -9.67 10.52
N ALA A 109 6.90 -10.31 9.91
CA ALA A 109 7.03 -10.41 8.45
C ALA A 109 5.78 -11.00 7.76
N PRO A 110 5.12 -12.07 8.28
CA PRO A 110 3.90 -12.58 7.68
C PRO A 110 2.75 -11.57 7.69
N LEU A 111 2.64 -10.77 8.76
CA LEU A 111 1.64 -9.70 8.86
C LEU A 111 1.98 -8.56 7.88
N ALA A 112 3.24 -8.12 7.85
CA ALA A 112 3.70 -7.06 6.95
C ALA A 112 3.42 -7.40 5.48
N MET A 113 3.72 -8.63 5.06
CA MET A 113 3.45 -9.10 3.70
C MET A 113 1.95 -9.18 3.40
N ARG A 114 1.13 -9.61 4.37
CA ARG A 114 -0.32 -9.64 4.21
C ARG A 114 -0.91 -8.24 4.04
N LEU A 115 -0.49 -7.29 4.88
CA LEU A 115 -0.93 -5.89 4.78
C LEU A 115 -0.50 -5.27 3.45
N LEU A 116 0.75 -5.45 3.06
CA LEU A 116 1.26 -4.97 1.77
C LEU A 116 0.47 -5.55 0.60
N TYR A 117 0.23 -6.86 0.60
CA TYR A 117 -0.58 -7.52 -0.42
C TYR A 117 -1.99 -6.94 -0.49
N ARG A 118 -2.66 -6.76 0.66
CA ARG A 118 -4.00 -6.16 0.72
C ARG A 118 -4.01 -4.74 0.17
N THR A 119 -3.01 -3.92 0.51
CA THR A 119 -2.89 -2.55 -0.01
C THR A 119 -2.78 -2.54 -1.54
N VAL A 120 -1.90 -3.36 -2.13
CA VAL A 120 -1.73 -3.37 -3.59
C VAL A 120 -2.91 -4.03 -4.31
N ASP A 121 -3.56 -5.00 -3.68
CA ASP A 121 -4.77 -5.62 -4.21
C ASP A 121 -5.93 -4.62 -4.24
N ALA A 122 -6.12 -3.84 -3.17
CA ALA A 122 -7.11 -2.76 -3.12
C ALA A 122 -6.87 -1.68 -4.18
N MET A 123 -5.61 -1.27 -4.39
CA MET A 123 -5.24 -0.35 -5.48
C MET A 123 -5.57 -0.92 -6.85
N TRP A 124 -5.26 -2.19 -7.10
CA TRP A 124 -5.55 -2.84 -8.38
C TRP A 124 -7.05 -3.02 -8.62
N TYR A 125 -7.80 -3.35 -7.57
CA TYR A 125 -9.25 -3.43 -7.59
C TYR A 125 -9.86 -2.08 -8.01
N ALA A 126 -9.51 -1.00 -7.31
CA ALA A 126 -10.01 0.34 -7.62
C ALA A 126 -9.52 0.88 -8.98
N ALA A 127 -8.37 0.41 -9.46
CA ALA A 127 -7.87 0.73 -10.80
C ALA A 127 -8.63 -0.01 -11.93
N GLY A 128 -9.58 -0.90 -11.60
CA GLY A 128 -10.38 -1.66 -12.56
C GLY A 128 -9.63 -2.82 -13.21
N ASP A 129 -8.69 -3.46 -12.50
CA ASP A 129 -8.00 -4.65 -13.03
C ASP A 129 -8.95 -5.85 -13.13
N THR A 130 -9.11 -6.39 -14.35
CA THR A 130 -9.90 -7.60 -14.63
C THR A 130 -9.01 -8.82 -14.94
N SER A 131 -7.72 -8.75 -14.59
CA SER A 131 -6.75 -9.79 -14.97
C SER A 131 -6.94 -11.07 -14.16
N THR A 132 -6.75 -12.21 -14.81
CA THR A 132 -6.71 -13.53 -14.16
C THR A 132 -5.30 -14.12 -14.18
N ASP A 133 -5.10 -15.18 -13.39
CA ASP A 133 -3.93 -16.07 -13.48
C ASP A 133 -2.56 -15.40 -13.23
N PHE A 134 -1.53 -15.75 -14.00
CA PHE A 134 -0.15 -15.29 -13.80
C PHE A 134 0.01 -13.76 -13.88
N ASN A 135 -0.83 -13.10 -14.69
CA ASN A 135 -0.83 -11.64 -14.84
C ASN A 135 -1.30 -10.97 -13.53
N PHE A 136 -2.27 -11.57 -12.85
CA PHE A 136 -2.79 -11.10 -11.56
C PHE A 136 -1.69 -11.03 -10.49
N TYR A 137 -0.91 -12.11 -10.34
CA TYR A 137 0.18 -12.19 -9.35
C TYR A 137 1.36 -11.29 -9.70
N THR A 138 1.78 -11.27 -10.98
CA THR A 138 2.91 -10.44 -11.42
C THR A 138 2.62 -8.96 -11.21
N LYS A 139 1.41 -8.49 -11.55
CA LYS A 139 0.98 -7.10 -11.31
C LYS A 139 1.06 -6.69 -9.85
N ARG A 140 0.63 -7.57 -8.93
CA ARG A 140 0.65 -7.31 -7.48
C ARG A 140 2.08 -7.29 -6.95
N ALA A 141 2.90 -8.26 -7.34
CA ALA A 141 4.31 -8.30 -6.94
C ALA A 141 5.06 -7.04 -7.40
N THR A 142 4.85 -6.63 -8.65
CA THR A 142 5.49 -5.43 -9.19
C THR A 142 4.99 -4.15 -8.51
N LEU A 143 3.68 -4.00 -8.31
CA LEU A 143 3.12 -2.85 -7.59
C LEU A 143 3.60 -2.81 -6.14
N ALA A 144 3.76 -3.95 -5.47
CA ALA A 144 4.31 -4.02 -4.12
C ALA A 144 5.73 -3.46 -4.05
N GLY A 145 6.58 -3.77 -5.04
CA GLY A 145 7.92 -3.19 -5.17
C GLY A 145 7.90 -1.68 -5.40
N VAL A 146 7.04 -1.20 -6.31
CA VAL A 146 6.87 0.24 -6.58
C VAL A 146 6.37 0.98 -5.34
N TYR A 147 5.30 0.50 -4.71
CA TYR A 147 4.71 1.11 -3.52
C TYR A 147 5.68 1.14 -2.35
N SER A 148 6.30 0.01 -2.00
CA SER A 148 7.18 -0.08 -0.83
C SER A 148 8.42 0.82 -0.98
N SER A 149 9.04 0.83 -2.15
CA SER A 149 10.19 1.72 -2.41
C SER A 149 9.79 3.20 -2.41
N THR A 150 8.62 3.53 -2.95
CA THR A 150 8.11 4.91 -2.95
C THR A 150 7.73 5.37 -1.55
N LEU A 151 7.11 4.51 -0.73
CA LEU A 151 6.79 4.79 0.67
C LEU A 151 8.06 5.10 1.48
N LEU A 152 9.11 4.28 1.34
CA LEU A 152 10.39 4.52 2.01
C LEU A 152 11.05 5.82 1.55
N TYR A 153 10.99 6.14 0.26
CA TYR A 153 11.49 7.41 -0.26
C TYR A 153 10.70 8.60 0.32
N TRP A 154 9.38 8.52 0.27
CA TRP A 154 8.44 9.54 0.73
C TRP A 154 8.58 9.88 2.21
N LEU A 155 8.82 8.87 3.06
CA LEU A 155 9.04 9.10 4.48
C LEU A 155 10.24 10.03 4.75
N ASN A 156 11.23 10.05 3.86
CA ASN A 156 12.46 10.84 4.00
C ASN A 156 12.48 12.10 3.12
N ASP A 157 11.47 12.30 2.28
CA ASP A 157 11.39 13.42 1.36
C ASP A 157 11.04 14.73 2.09
N ARG A 158 11.90 15.74 1.93
CA ARG A 158 11.74 17.09 2.48
C ARG A 158 11.39 18.14 1.41
N SER A 159 11.22 17.73 0.16
CA SER A 159 10.83 18.64 -0.92
C SER A 159 9.41 19.17 -0.72
N PRO A 160 9.11 20.42 -1.16
CA PRO A 160 7.76 20.96 -1.14
C PRO A 160 6.79 20.01 -1.84
N GLY A 161 5.63 19.75 -1.23
CA GLY A 161 4.60 18.88 -1.81
C GLY A 161 5.03 17.42 -2.08
N SER A 162 6.20 16.98 -1.58
CA SER A 162 6.81 15.68 -1.93
C SER A 162 7.14 15.52 -3.42
N GLU A 163 7.48 16.61 -4.12
CA GLU A 163 7.82 16.60 -5.54
C GLU A 163 8.91 15.58 -5.90
N ALA A 164 9.95 15.43 -5.05
CA ALA A 164 11.02 14.47 -5.27
C ALA A 164 10.49 13.02 -5.23
N THR A 165 9.55 12.72 -4.33
CA THR A 165 8.83 11.43 -4.28
C THR A 165 8.06 11.16 -5.55
N TRP A 166 7.32 12.14 -6.05
CA TRP A 166 6.51 11.96 -7.25
C TRP A 166 7.37 11.72 -8.49
N GLY A 167 8.51 12.42 -8.59
CA GLY A 167 9.52 12.13 -9.61
C GLY A 167 10.16 10.75 -9.45
N PHE A 168 10.39 10.28 -8.22
CA PHE A 168 10.86 8.92 -7.95
C PHE A 168 9.84 7.86 -8.38
N LEU A 169 8.56 8.05 -8.04
CA LEU A 169 7.46 7.17 -8.44
C LEU A 169 7.37 7.06 -9.97
N ASP A 170 7.46 8.18 -10.68
CA ASP A 170 7.44 8.19 -12.15
C ASP A 170 8.54 7.31 -12.74
N ARG A 171 9.78 7.43 -12.22
CA ARG A 171 10.91 6.60 -12.66
C ARG A 171 10.68 5.12 -12.37
N ARG A 172 10.14 4.76 -11.20
CA ARG A 172 9.84 3.37 -10.84
C ARG A 172 8.78 2.75 -11.74
N ILE A 173 7.74 3.50 -12.10
CA ILE A 173 6.75 3.04 -13.06
C ILE A 173 7.38 2.88 -14.45
N ASP A 174 8.23 3.81 -14.89
CA ASP A 174 8.95 3.68 -16.17
C ASP A 174 9.83 2.43 -16.24
N ASP A 175 10.53 2.10 -15.15
CA ASP A 175 11.37 0.90 -15.09
C ASP A 175 10.54 -0.37 -15.24
N VAL A 176 9.37 -0.44 -14.61
CA VAL A 176 8.42 -1.55 -14.78
C VAL A 176 7.98 -1.68 -16.24
N MET A 177 7.61 -0.57 -16.87
CA MET A 177 7.17 -0.58 -18.27
C MET A 177 8.27 -1.02 -19.23
N LYS A 178 9.54 -0.69 -18.95
CA LYS A 178 10.69 -1.19 -19.74
C LYS A 178 10.86 -2.70 -19.59
N ILE A 179 10.74 -3.22 -18.37
CA ILE A 179 10.85 -4.67 -18.10
C ILE A 179 9.75 -5.43 -18.86
N GLU A 180 8.51 -4.95 -18.82
CA GLU A 180 7.40 -5.58 -19.54
C GLU A 180 7.58 -5.54 -21.07
N LYS A 181 8.12 -4.43 -21.62
CA LYS A 181 8.49 -4.36 -23.03
C LYS A 181 9.57 -5.38 -23.40
N LEU A 182 10.63 -5.49 -22.61
CA LEU A 182 11.71 -6.46 -22.85
C LEU A 182 11.19 -7.91 -22.84
N LYS A 183 10.35 -8.26 -21.85
CA LYS A 183 9.70 -9.59 -21.80
C LYS A 183 8.88 -9.87 -23.07
N SER A 184 8.10 -8.88 -23.53
CA SER A 184 7.29 -9.02 -24.75
C SER A 184 8.14 -9.23 -26.00
N GLN A 185 9.26 -8.51 -26.12
CA GLN A 185 10.20 -8.64 -27.23
C GLN A 185 10.87 -10.01 -27.27
N VAL A 186 11.34 -10.52 -26.12
CA VAL A 186 11.94 -11.86 -26.02
C VAL A 186 10.93 -12.95 -26.37
N LYS A 187 9.67 -12.84 -25.90
CA LYS A 187 8.59 -13.78 -26.27
C LYS A 187 8.29 -13.77 -27.77
N SER A 188 8.33 -12.59 -28.40
CA SER A 188 8.12 -12.48 -29.85
C SER A 188 9.25 -13.12 -30.66
N TRP A 189 10.48 -13.07 -30.15
CA TRP A 189 11.65 -13.65 -30.80
C TRP A 189 11.67 -15.19 -30.68
N THR A 190 11.26 -15.74 -29.54
CA THR A 190 11.24 -17.20 -29.32
C THR A 190 9.98 -17.88 -29.89
N GLY A 191 8.91 -17.14 -30.18
CA GLY A 191 7.67 -17.66 -30.79
C GLY A 191 7.66 -17.74 -32.33
N GLY A 192 8.72 -17.30 -33.02
CA GLY A 192 8.76 -17.13 -34.48
C GLY A 192 9.20 -18.34 -35.32
N SER A 193 9.39 -19.54 -34.75
CA SER A 193 9.92 -20.70 -35.49
C SER A 193 9.04 -21.95 -35.40
N VAL A 194 7.82 -21.86 -35.95
CA VAL A 194 7.12 -23.05 -36.48
C VAL A 194 6.56 -22.68 -37.85
N ARG A 195 7.42 -22.69 -38.88
CA ARG A 195 6.96 -22.77 -40.27
C ARG A 195 6.49 -24.20 -40.51
N THR A 196 5.18 -24.37 -40.57
CA THR A 196 4.49 -25.54 -41.11
C THR A 196 5.05 -25.88 -42.50
N ALA A 197 5.76 -26.99 -42.60
CA ALA A 197 6.05 -27.62 -43.88
C ALA A 197 4.88 -28.56 -44.22
N SER A 198 3.84 -28.04 -44.89
CA SER A 198 2.94 -28.90 -45.66
C SER A 198 3.53 -29.07 -47.06
N ARG A 199 4.07 -30.26 -47.35
CA ARG A 199 4.22 -30.75 -48.72
C ARG A 199 3.35 -32.00 -48.86
N ARG A 200 2.29 -31.88 -49.66
CA ARG A 200 1.79 -32.97 -50.49
C ARG A 200 2.23 -32.66 -51.91
#